data_AF-A0A7V5YGH2-F1
#
_entry.id   AF-A0A7V5YGH2-F1
#
_cell.length_a   1.000
_cell.length_b   1.000
_cell.length_c   1.000
_cell.angle_alpha   90.00
_cell.angle_beta   90.00
_cell.angle_gamma   90.00
#
_symmetry.space_group_name_H-M   'P 1'
#
loop_
_entity.id
_entity.type
_entity.pdbx_description
1 polymer ?
#
loop_
_entity_poly.entity_id
_entity_poly.type
_entity_poly.pdbx_seq_one_letter_code
_entity_poly.pdbx_strand_id
1 'polypeptide(L)'
;LMIYQHELPKKLHEVTVKDPSTDQEVTILLDPSKNGLENAQAFYERAKRLRRGRPRVEQKLKRLQGEVRALREGLTQVENSEAMSDRAAALLPTLPKRKNEPAATSPRVHSIDGYTVQVGKNARQNDVILRTARPDDLWLHARGVPGSHVIVRRHGLADIPQEVIVAAARLAALHSKARREQRVEVSVAQVKHVHKPKGAPPGLVILAQEDTLTVEPSLSEER
;
A
#
# COMPACT_ATOMS: atom_id res chain seq x y z
N LEU A 1 -26.13 27.53 1.10
CA LEU A 1 -25.71 27.57 2.53
C LEU A 1 -25.42 28.99 3.03
N MET A 2 -24.47 29.74 2.46
CA MET A 2 -24.23 31.15 2.89
C MET A 2 -25.46 32.05 2.71
N ILE A 3 -26.18 31.90 1.60
CA ILE A 3 -27.42 32.66 1.32
C ILE A 3 -28.49 32.40 2.38
N TYR A 4 -28.64 31.15 2.81
CA TYR A 4 -29.66 30.72 3.77
C TYR A 4 -29.16 30.72 5.22
N GLN A 5 -28.02 31.35 5.52
CA GLN A 5 -27.31 31.18 6.81
C GLN A 5 -28.18 31.49 8.03
N HIS A 6 -29.04 32.50 7.94
CA HIS A 6 -29.91 32.94 9.03
C HIS A 6 -31.12 32.04 9.25
N GLU A 7 -31.43 31.19 8.27
CA GLU A 7 -32.58 30.28 8.26
C GLU A 7 -32.19 28.86 8.67
N LEU A 8 -30.90 28.59 8.88
CA LEU A 8 -30.38 27.25 9.21
C LEU A 8 -30.37 27.00 10.73
N PRO A 9 -31.17 26.05 11.25
CA PRO A 9 -31.04 25.55 12.62
C PRO A 9 -29.63 25.03 12.94
N LYS A 10 -29.27 25.08 14.22
CA LYS A 10 -28.04 24.44 14.71
C LYS A 10 -28.23 22.91 14.73
N LYS A 11 -27.15 22.16 14.46
CA LYS A 11 -27.08 20.67 14.55
C LYS A 11 -27.93 19.90 13.52
N LEU A 12 -28.01 20.38 12.28
CA LEU A 12 -28.64 19.64 11.19
C LEU A 12 -27.67 18.63 10.55
N HIS A 13 -28.19 17.47 10.18
CA HIS A 13 -27.47 16.45 9.40
C HIS A 13 -27.61 16.65 7.88
N GLU A 14 -28.67 17.34 7.46
CA GLU A 14 -28.92 17.69 6.07
C GLU A 14 -29.82 18.93 6.00
N VAL A 15 -29.78 19.62 4.87
CA VAL A 15 -30.72 20.69 4.55
C VAL A 15 -31.08 20.68 3.08
N THR A 16 -32.36 20.82 2.78
CA THR A 16 -32.84 21.10 1.43
C THR A 16 -32.93 22.61 1.25
N VAL A 17 -32.21 23.13 0.26
CA VAL A 17 -32.19 24.56 -0.10
C VAL A 17 -32.43 24.71 -1.58
N LYS A 18 -33.03 25.84 -1.98
CA LYS A 18 -33.17 26.17 -3.40
C LYS A 18 -31.82 26.62 -3.95
N ASP A 19 -31.41 26.09 -5.09
CA ASP A 19 -30.21 26.55 -5.79
C ASP A 19 -30.53 27.86 -6.53
N PRO A 20 -29.87 28.99 -6.20
CA PRO A 20 -30.13 30.27 -6.85
C PRO A 20 -29.78 30.32 -8.35
N SER A 21 -28.99 29.35 -8.85
CA SER A 21 -28.59 29.31 -10.27
C SER A 21 -29.52 28.46 -11.13
N THR A 22 -30.17 27.44 -10.55
CA THR A 22 -30.98 26.47 -11.28
C THR A 22 -32.45 26.46 -10.85
N ASP A 23 -32.78 27.18 -9.76
CA ASP A 23 -34.09 27.22 -9.11
C ASP A 23 -34.60 25.85 -8.63
N GLN A 24 -33.73 24.84 -8.62
CA GLN A 24 -34.05 23.48 -8.16
C GLN A 24 -33.75 23.31 -6.67
N GLU A 25 -34.52 22.45 -6.01
CA GLU A 25 -34.23 22.05 -4.64
C GLU A 25 -33.05 21.08 -4.61
N VAL A 26 -32.05 21.39 -3.77
CA VAL A 26 -30.86 20.58 -3.57
C VAL A 26 -30.71 20.25 -2.09
N THR A 27 -30.64 18.95 -1.79
CA THR A 27 -30.35 18.46 -0.45
C THR A 27 -28.83 18.37 -0.23
N ILE A 28 -28.35 19.04 0.81
CA ILE A 28 -26.93 19.12 1.18
C ILE A 28 -26.76 18.47 2.54
N LEU A 29 -25.95 17.41 2.61
CA LEU A 29 -25.54 16.79 3.86
C LEU A 29 -24.63 17.74 4.64
N LEU A 30 -24.88 17.92 5.93
CA LEU A 30 -24.13 18.80 6.82
C LEU A 30 -23.44 18.00 7.92
N ASP A 31 -22.36 18.57 8.45
CA ASP A 31 -21.75 18.10 9.68
C ASP A 31 -22.54 18.70 10.87
N PRO A 32 -23.24 17.88 11.67
CA PRO A 32 -24.07 18.34 12.79
C PRO A 32 -23.24 18.95 13.93
N SER A 33 -21.93 18.71 13.97
CA SER A 33 -21.02 19.33 14.93
C SER A 33 -20.68 20.79 14.59
N LYS A 34 -21.05 21.25 13.39
CA LYS A 34 -20.72 22.59 12.86
C LYS A 34 -21.97 23.41 12.62
N ASN A 35 -21.83 24.73 12.71
CA ASN A 35 -22.89 25.66 12.30
C ASN A 35 -22.97 25.81 10.77
N GLY A 36 -24.00 26.50 10.25
CA GLY A 36 -24.22 26.67 8.80
C GLY A 36 -23.07 27.37 8.07
N LEU A 37 -22.43 28.36 8.71
CA LEU A 37 -21.29 29.09 8.15
C LEU A 37 -20.03 28.21 8.10
N GLU A 38 -19.76 27.47 9.18
CA GLU A 38 -18.64 26.52 9.27
C GLU A 38 -18.78 25.38 8.24
N ASN A 39 -20.00 24.85 8.07
CA ASN A 39 -20.29 23.89 7.01
C ASN A 39 -20.02 24.49 5.62
N ALA A 40 -20.51 25.70 5.34
CA ALA A 40 -20.24 26.38 4.08
C ALA A 40 -18.74 26.58 3.83
N GLN A 41 -17.99 27.06 4.83
CA GLN A 41 -16.55 27.27 4.74
C GLN A 41 -15.81 25.95 4.47
N ALA A 42 -16.21 24.86 5.12
CA ALA A 42 -15.65 23.53 4.88
C ALA A 42 -15.90 23.05 3.44
N PHE A 43 -17.08 23.32 2.87
CA PHE A 43 -17.36 23.04 1.46
C PHE A 43 -16.50 23.88 0.52
N TYR A 44 -16.32 25.17 0.80
CA TYR A 44 -15.43 26.04 0.02
C TYR A 44 -13.99 25.54 0.03
N GLU A 45 -13.43 25.21 1.20
CA GLU A 45 -12.07 24.69 1.31
C GLU A 45 -11.92 23.31 0.63
N ARG A 46 -12.94 22.45 0.75
CA ARG A 46 -12.97 21.17 0.01
C ARG A 46 -12.97 21.42 -1.49
N ALA A 47 -13.82 22.31 -2.00
CA ALA A 47 -13.88 22.66 -3.41
C ALA A 47 -12.56 23.26 -3.92
N LYS A 48 -11.95 24.17 -3.16
CA LYS A 48 -10.65 24.78 -3.46
C LYS A 48 -9.53 23.74 -3.50
N ARG A 49 -9.52 22.80 -2.55
CA ARG A 49 -8.57 21.66 -2.55
C ARG A 49 -8.77 20.76 -3.76
N LEU A 50 -10.02 20.41 -4.09
CA LEU A 50 -10.35 19.56 -5.24
C LEU A 50 -9.97 20.24 -6.56
N ARG A 51 -10.30 21.53 -6.74
CA ARG A 51 -9.92 22.32 -7.93
C ARG A 51 -8.39 22.38 -8.10
N ARG A 52 -7.63 22.62 -7.03
CA ARG A 52 -6.15 22.59 -7.06
C ARG A 52 -5.60 21.20 -7.36
N GLY A 53 -6.25 20.15 -6.87
CA GLY A 53 -5.81 18.77 -7.07
C GLY A 53 -6.13 18.21 -8.47
N ARG A 54 -7.21 18.69 -9.10
CA ARG A 54 -7.74 18.17 -10.36
C ARG A 54 -6.71 18.13 -11.50
N PRO A 55 -5.95 19.20 -11.81
CA PRO A 55 -4.95 19.16 -12.88
C PRO A 55 -3.87 18.10 -12.65
N ARG A 56 -3.44 17.90 -11.40
CA ARG A 56 -2.44 16.88 -11.05
C ARG A 56 -2.98 15.46 -11.26
N VAL A 57 -4.23 15.23 -10.89
CA VAL A 57 -4.90 13.93 -11.08
C VAL A 57 -5.11 13.66 -12.57
N GLU A 58 -5.57 14.65 -13.34
CA GLU A 58 -5.77 14.55 -14.79
C GLU A 58 -4.44 14.29 -15.53
N GLN A 59 -3.36 15.00 -15.17
CA GLN A 59 -2.04 14.76 -15.73
C GLN A 59 -1.54 13.34 -15.43
N LYS A 60 -1.74 12.87 -14.19
CA LYS A 60 -1.37 11.51 -13.79
C LYS A 60 -2.19 10.45 -14.53
N LEU A 61 -3.49 10.69 -14.71
CA LEU A 61 -4.39 9.82 -15.48
C LEU A 61 -3.92 9.72 -16.93
N LYS A 62 -3.66 10.85 -17.58
CA LYS A 62 -3.15 10.89 -18.97
C LYS A 62 -1.84 10.12 -19.13
N ARG A 63 -0.89 10.29 -18.20
CA ARG A 63 0.38 9.56 -18.20
C ARG A 63 0.15 8.04 -18.07
N LEU A 64 -0.66 7.62 -17.10
CA LEU A 64 -0.94 6.19 -16.87
C LEU A 64 -1.68 5.55 -18.05
N GLN A 65 -2.61 6.26 -18.69
CA GLN A 65 -3.29 5.80 -19.89
C GLN A 65 -2.31 5.60 -21.06
N GLY A 66 -1.32 6.48 -21.21
CA GLY A 66 -0.23 6.30 -22.17
C GLY A 66 0.63 5.07 -21.88
N GLU A 67 0.99 4.86 -20.61
CA GLU A 67 1.75 3.67 -20.18
C GLU A 67 0.98 2.37 -20.45
N VAL A 68 -0.32 2.34 -20.15
CA VAL A 68 -1.17 1.16 -20.43
C VAL A 68 -1.24 0.88 -21.94
N ARG A 69 -1.32 1.92 -22.77
CA ARG A 69 -1.35 1.75 -24.23
C ARG A 69 -0.05 1.14 -24.74
N ALA A 70 1.09 1.69 -24.35
CA ALA A 70 2.40 1.20 -24.76
C ALA A 70 2.64 -0.26 -24.32
N LEU A 71 2.22 -0.62 -23.11
CA LEU A 71 2.32 -2.00 -22.62
C LEU A 71 1.44 -2.97 -23.41
N ARG A 72 0.23 -2.56 -23.81
CA ARG A 72 -0.66 -3.37 -24.65
C ARG A 72 -0.09 -3.58 -26.05
N GLU A 73 0.48 -2.53 -26.65
CA GLU A 73 1.16 -2.64 -27.95
C GLU A 73 2.41 -3.53 -27.87
N GLY A 74 3.16 -3.46 -26.77
CA GLY A 74 4.28 -4.38 -26.52
C GLY A 74 3.82 -5.83 -26.35
N LEU A 75 2.71 -6.05 -25.63
CA LEU A 75 2.16 -7.40 -25.44
C LEU A 75 1.73 -8.03 -26.77
N THR A 76 1.01 -7.30 -27.62
CA THR A 76 0.59 -7.82 -28.93
C THR A 76 1.79 -8.11 -29.85
N GLN A 77 2.88 -7.34 -29.75
CA GLN A 77 4.11 -7.63 -30.49
C GLN A 77 4.80 -8.92 -30.01
N VAL A 78 4.76 -9.20 -28.70
CA VAL A 78 5.31 -10.44 -28.15
C VAL A 78 4.44 -11.64 -28.51
N GLU A 79 3.12 -11.52 -28.42
CA GLU A 79 2.17 -12.58 -28.78
C GLU A 79 2.27 -12.99 -30.26
N ASN A 80 2.62 -12.05 -31.16
CA ASN A 80 2.77 -12.31 -32.59
C ASN A 80 4.19 -12.74 -33.01
N SER A 81 5.12 -12.90 -32.05
CA SER A 81 6.52 -13.24 -32.30
C SER A 81 6.83 -14.63 -31.73
N GLU A 82 7.02 -15.64 -32.58
CA GLU A 82 7.40 -17.01 -32.15
C GLU A 82 8.77 -17.09 -31.45
N ALA A 83 9.59 -16.03 -31.51
CA ALA A 83 10.87 -15.95 -30.82
C ALA A 83 10.72 -15.36 -29.41
N MET A 84 10.33 -16.20 -28.45
CA MET A 84 10.35 -15.90 -27.02
C MET A 84 11.79 -15.94 -26.49
N SER A 85 12.45 -14.80 -26.29
CA SER A 85 13.41 -14.63 -25.18
C SER A 85 13.88 -13.18 -25.00
N ASP A 86 14.36 -12.49 -26.05
CA ASP A 86 15.21 -11.30 -25.77
C ASP A 86 14.51 -9.94 -25.96
N ARG A 87 13.38 -9.87 -26.66
CA ARG A 87 12.67 -8.59 -26.92
C ARG A 87 11.66 -8.19 -25.85
N ALA A 88 11.12 -9.15 -25.09
CA ALA A 88 10.18 -8.86 -23.99
C ALA A 88 10.83 -8.00 -22.89
N ALA A 89 12.12 -8.17 -22.65
CA ALA A 89 12.89 -7.35 -21.71
C ALA A 89 13.04 -5.88 -22.15
N ALA A 90 13.04 -5.62 -23.46
CA ALA A 90 13.16 -4.26 -24.03
C ALA A 90 11.82 -3.51 -24.10
N LEU A 91 10.70 -4.25 -24.12
CA LEU A 91 9.33 -3.72 -24.14
C LEU A 91 8.76 -3.42 -22.74
N LEU A 92 9.43 -3.89 -21.68
CA LEU A 92 9.20 -3.34 -20.36
C LEU A 92 9.62 -1.87 -20.41
N PRO A 93 8.69 -0.90 -20.29
CA PRO A 93 9.09 0.48 -20.21
C PRO A 93 10.06 0.56 -19.04
N THR A 94 11.17 1.27 -19.23
CA THR A 94 11.97 1.77 -18.12
C THR A 94 11.04 2.67 -17.31
N LEU A 95 10.25 2.05 -16.42
CA LEU A 95 9.22 2.70 -15.65
C LEU A 95 9.87 3.94 -15.04
N PRO A 96 9.39 5.15 -15.34
CA PRO A 96 10.03 6.35 -14.84
C PRO A 96 10.09 6.18 -13.33
N LYS A 97 11.33 6.14 -12.79
CA LYS A 97 11.59 6.03 -11.35
C LYS A 97 10.65 7.03 -10.70
N ARG A 98 9.62 6.55 -9.97
CA ARG A 98 8.67 7.42 -9.28
C ARG A 98 9.47 8.37 -8.39
N LYS A 99 9.82 9.55 -8.86
CA LYS A 99 10.37 10.60 -7.99
C LYS A 99 9.18 11.12 -7.21
N ASN A 100 9.30 11.08 -5.89
CA ASN A 100 8.33 11.52 -4.88
C ASN A 100 7.33 10.42 -4.44
N GLU A 101 7.85 9.48 -3.64
CA GLU A 101 7.12 9.08 -2.42
C GLU A 101 7.69 9.92 -1.26
N PRO A 102 6.86 10.32 -0.28
CA PRO A 102 7.26 11.19 0.82
C PRO A 102 8.42 10.59 1.64
N ALA A 103 9.09 11.46 2.41
CA ALA A 103 10.24 11.17 3.25
C ALA A 103 10.13 9.81 3.97
N ALA A 104 11.24 9.07 3.98
CA ALA A 104 11.38 7.74 4.55
C ALA A 104 10.86 7.71 6.00
N THR A 105 9.61 7.30 6.17
CA THR A 105 9.17 6.78 7.46
C THR A 105 9.97 5.52 7.75
N SER A 106 10.39 5.34 9.00
CA SER A 106 11.02 4.09 9.44
C SER A 106 10.08 2.89 9.21
N PRO A 107 10.61 1.68 8.96
CA PRO A 107 9.80 0.46 9.03
C PRO A 107 9.15 0.36 10.42
N ARG A 108 8.10 -0.45 10.56
CA ARG A 108 7.64 -0.82 11.92
C ARG A 108 8.72 -1.71 12.53
N VAL A 109 9.01 -1.48 13.80
CA VAL A 109 9.99 -2.27 14.54
C VAL A 109 9.28 -2.82 15.77
N HIS A 110 9.36 -4.13 15.95
CA HIS A 110 8.84 -4.86 17.09
C HIS A 110 10.00 -5.59 17.77
N SER A 111 9.90 -5.78 19.08
CA SER A 111 10.78 -6.66 19.84
C SER A 111 9.96 -7.86 20.25
N ILE A 112 10.36 -9.07 19.85
CA ILE A 112 9.65 -10.33 20.16
C ILE A 112 10.70 -11.27 20.75
N ASP A 113 10.59 -11.58 22.03
CA ASP A 113 11.54 -12.42 22.79
C ASP A 113 13.02 -12.03 22.59
N GLY A 114 13.28 -10.73 22.54
CA GLY A 114 14.62 -10.17 22.33
C GLY A 114 15.07 -10.11 20.86
N TYR A 115 14.28 -10.65 19.93
CA TYR A 115 14.53 -10.52 18.49
C TYR A 115 13.92 -9.25 17.95
N THR A 116 14.68 -8.52 17.13
CA THR A 116 14.18 -7.34 16.43
C THR A 116 13.46 -7.77 15.16
N VAL A 117 12.17 -7.42 15.04
CA VAL A 117 11.34 -7.72 13.88
C VAL A 117 10.98 -6.44 13.13
N GLN A 118 11.36 -6.36 11.86
CA GLN A 118 11.13 -5.21 11.00
C GLN A 118 10.03 -5.48 9.98
N VAL A 119 9.04 -4.58 9.88
CA VAL A 119 7.95 -4.70 8.89
C VAL A 119 7.96 -3.50 7.95
N GLY A 120 8.10 -3.76 6.65
CA GLY A 120 8.07 -2.71 5.62
C GLY A 120 6.67 -2.17 5.41
N LYS A 121 6.49 -0.85 5.41
CA LYS A 121 5.17 -0.19 5.22
C LYS A 121 4.81 0.00 3.74
N ASN A 122 5.77 -0.15 2.85
CA ASN A 122 5.61 -0.01 1.41
C ASN A 122 6.72 -0.77 0.67
N ALA A 123 6.59 -0.89 -0.65
CA ALA A 123 7.50 -1.63 -1.51
C ALA A 123 8.97 -1.15 -1.46
N ARG A 124 9.22 0.14 -1.22
CA ARG A 124 10.59 0.65 -1.06
C ARG A 124 11.18 0.28 0.29
N GLN A 125 10.39 0.35 1.35
CA GLN A 125 10.84 -0.09 2.67
C GLN A 125 11.10 -1.59 2.69
N ASN A 126 10.27 -2.39 2.01
CA ASN A 126 10.50 -3.82 1.80
C ASN A 126 11.89 -4.09 1.20
N ASP A 127 12.28 -3.35 0.16
CA ASP A 127 13.62 -3.43 -0.41
C ASP A 127 14.72 -2.99 0.57
N VAL A 128 14.49 -1.90 1.31
CA VAL A 128 15.47 -1.34 2.23
C VAL A 128 15.75 -2.29 3.37
N ILE A 129 14.72 -2.86 4.01
CA ILE A 129 14.91 -3.81 5.11
C ILE A 129 15.57 -5.09 4.62
N LEU A 130 15.23 -5.58 3.42
CA LEU A 130 15.86 -6.75 2.82
C LEU A 130 17.34 -6.50 2.52
N ARG A 131 17.67 -5.32 1.97
CA ARG A 131 19.06 -4.97 1.65
C ARG A 131 19.94 -4.79 2.88
N THR A 132 19.37 -4.35 4.00
CA THR A 132 20.11 -4.23 5.27
C THR A 132 20.09 -5.51 6.08
N ALA A 133 19.41 -6.56 5.62
CA ALA A 133 19.34 -7.86 6.27
C ALA A 133 20.63 -8.67 6.11
N ARG A 134 20.97 -9.45 7.13
CA ARG A 134 22.06 -10.41 7.06
C ARG A 134 21.59 -11.70 6.39
N PRO A 135 22.47 -12.48 5.75
CA PRO A 135 22.08 -13.70 5.03
C PRO A 135 21.35 -14.73 5.89
N ASP A 136 21.62 -14.76 7.19
CA ASP A 136 21.07 -15.65 8.21
C ASP A 136 19.82 -15.12 8.93
N ASP A 137 19.42 -13.87 8.66
CA ASP A 137 18.13 -13.33 9.11
C ASP A 137 16.99 -14.08 8.40
N LEU A 138 15.81 -14.14 9.05
CA LEU A 138 14.61 -14.71 8.45
C LEU A 138 13.78 -13.63 7.76
N TRP A 139 13.29 -13.95 6.57
CA TRP A 139 12.36 -13.17 5.78
C TRP A 139 11.01 -13.90 5.73
N LEU A 140 9.93 -13.14 5.89
CA LEU A 140 8.56 -13.65 5.84
C LEU A 140 7.67 -12.75 4.99
N HIS A 141 6.69 -13.37 4.31
CA HIS A 141 5.70 -12.67 3.48
C HIS A 141 4.45 -13.53 3.26
N ALA A 142 3.28 -12.89 3.19
CA ALA A 142 2.02 -13.58 2.92
C ALA A 142 1.99 -14.13 1.48
N ARG A 143 1.85 -15.45 1.35
CA ARG A 143 2.02 -16.18 0.10
C ARG A 143 0.92 -15.86 -0.90
N GLY A 144 1.30 -15.64 -2.16
CA GLY A 144 0.34 -15.43 -3.26
C GLY A 144 -0.42 -14.10 -3.23
N VAL A 145 -0.21 -13.23 -2.23
CA VAL A 145 -0.95 -11.98 -2.08
C VAL A 145 -0.03 -10.78 -1.83
N PRO A 146 -0.40 -9.56 -2.27
CA PRO A 146 0.36 -8.37 -1.92
C PRO A 146 0.42 -8.13 -0.41
N GLY A 147 1.61 -7.81 0.11
CA GLY A 147 1.82 -7.61 1.54
C GLY A 147 3.19 -7.04 1.90
N SER A 148 3.38 -6.77 3.20
CA SER A 148 4.65 -6.31 3.76
C SER A 148 5.70 -7.41 3.81
N HIS A 149 6.96 -7.07 3.56
CA HIS A 149 8.07 -7.92 3.97
C HIS A 149 8.26 -7.79 5.48
N VAL A 150 8.49 -8.91 6.14
CA VAL A 150 8.84 -8.99 7.55
C VAL A 150 10.22 -9.62 7.66
N ILE A 151 11.11 -9.02 8.46
CA ILE A 151 12.45 -9.56 8.71
C ILE A 151 12.68 -9.71 10.20
N VAL A 152 13.02 -10.92 10.63
CA VAL A 152 13.44 -11.23 12.00
C VAL A 152 14.96 -11.22 12.03
N ARG A 153 15.53 -10.29 12.80
CA ARG A 153 16.97 -10.12 12.94
C ARG A 153 17.53 -11.13 13.93
N ARG A 154 18.43 -11.99 13.45
CA ARG A 154 19.09 -12.99 14.28
C ARG A 154 20.13 -12.37 15.22
N HIS A 155 20.79 -11.29 14.78
CA HIS A 155 21.84 -10.58 15.54
C HIS A 155 22.96 -11.47 16.13
N GLY A 156 23.20 -12.66 15.57
CA GLY A 156 24.18 -13.62 16.09
C GLY A 156 23.70 -14.44 17.29
N LEU A 157 22.42 -14.36 17.64
CA LEU A 157 21.77 -15.28 18.57
C LEU A 157 21.67 -16.69 17.97
N ALA A 158 21.32 -17.67 18.81
CA ALA A 158 20.98 -19.04 18.40
C ALA A 158 19.83 -19.06 17.37
N ASP A 159 19.37 -20.26 16.99
CA ASP A 159 18.23 -20.36 16.07
C ASP A 159 17.02 -19.58 16.59
N ILE A 160 16.27 -18.98 15.67
CA ILE A 160 15.09 -18.18 16.02
C ILE A 160 14.00 -19.15 16.51
N PRO A 161 13.49 -19.01 17.75
CA PRO A 161 12.46 -19.90 18.29
C PRO A 161 11.20 -19.91 17.42
N GLN A 162 10.50 -21.04 17.42
CA GLN A 162 9.31 -21.23 16.60
C GLN A 162 8.23 -20.20 16.94
N GLU A 163 8.11 -19.80 18.20
CA GLU A 163 7.17 -18.82 18.72
C GLU A 163 7.40 -17.44 18.08
N VAL A 164 8.68 -17.03 17.95
CA VAL A 164 9.08 -15.79 17.29
C VAL A 164 8.76 -15.84 15.80
N ILE A 165 8.99 -16.98 15.15
CA ILE A 165 8.66 -17.18 13.72
C ILE A 165 7.15 -17.06 13.51
N VAL A 166 6.34 -17.72 14.36
CA VAL A 166 4.87 -17.67 14.31
C VAL A 166 4.37 -16.24 14.52
N ALA A 167 4.92 -15.51 15.50
CA ALA A 167 4.56 -14.12 15.76
C ALA A 167 4.91 -13.20 14.58
N ALA A 168 6.09 -13.38 13.97
CA ALA A 168 6.49 -12.65 12.77
C ALA A 168 5.60 -12.99 11.56
N ALA A 169 5.17 -14.25 11.42
CA ALA A 169 4.26 -14.67 10.37
C ALA A 169 2.86 -14.05 10.55
N ARG A 170 2.35 -13.95 11.78
CA ARG A 170 1.12 -13.22 12.09
C ARG A 170 1.21 -11.75 11.66
N LEU A 171 2.36 -11.09 11.87
CA LEU A 171 2.60 -9.72 11.37
C LEU A 171 2.59 -9.65 9.83
N ALA A 172 3.19 -10.62 9.14
CA ALA A 172 3.18 -10.68 7.68
C ALA A 172 1.75 -10.83 7.14
N ALA A 173 0.95 -11.70 7.74
CA ALA A 173 -0.46 -11.91 7.41
C ALA A 173 -1.31 -10.65 7.69
N LEU A 174 -1.15 -10.03 8.86
CA LEU A 174 -1.87 -8.81 9.26
C LEU A 174 -1.61 -7.64 8.30
N HIS A 175 -0.37 -7.52 7.82
CA HIS A 175 0.05 -6.47 6.90
C HIS A 175 -0.03 -6.88 5.42
N SER A 176 -0.91 -7.84 5.10
CA SER A 176 -1.20 -8.29 3.74
C SER A 176 -2.63 -7.95 3.28
N LYS A 177 -2.93 -8.27 2.02
CA LYS A 177 -4.30 -8.25 1.50
C LYS A 177 -5.20 -9.34 2.10
N ALA A 178 -4.61 -10.42 2.62
CA ALA A 178 -5.32 -11.55 3.25
C ALA A 178 -5.64 -11.33 4.74
N ARG A 179 -5.41 -10.13 5.31
CA ARG A 179 -5.60 -9.82 6.75
C ARG A 179 -6.99 -10.10 7.34
N ARG A 180 -8.01 -10.34 6.50
CA ARG A 180 -9.40 -10.65 6.92
C ARG A 180 -9.74 -12.13 6.77
N GLU A 181 -8.84 -12.92 6.23
CA GLU A 181 -9.00 -14.36 6.09
C GLU A 181 -8.75 -15.02 7.45
N GLN A 182 -9.41 -16.15 7.69
CA GLN A 182 -9.23 -16.89 8.95
C GLN A 182 -7.85 -17.52 9.04
N ARG A 183 -7.31 -17.97 7.90
CA ARG A 183 -6.01 -18.62 7.79
C ARG A 183 -5.28 -18.07 6.58
N VAL A 184 -4.02 -17.71 6.77
CA VAL A 184 -3.15 -17.15 5.74
C VAL A 184 -1.87 -17.96 5.67
N GLU A 185 -1.51 -18.42 4.48
CA GLU A 185 -0.20 -19.02 4.23
C GLU A 185 0.88 -17.94 4.18
N VAL A 186 2.00 -18.19 4.85
CA VAL A 186 3.15 -17.30 4.93
C VAL A 186 4.39 -18.06 4.49
N SER A 187 5.07 -17.53 3.49
CA SER A 187 6.39 -18.00 3.09
C SER A 187 7.42 -17.57 4.13
N VAL A 188 8.31 -18.48 4.51
CA VAL A 188 9.42 -18.26 5.45
C VAL A 188 10.70 -18.68 4.76
N ALA A 189 11.70 -17.81 4.69
CA ALA A 189 12.97 -18.11 4.06
C ALA A 189 14.11 -17.39 4.78
N GLN A 190 15.31 -17.99 4.77
CA GLN A 190 16.51 -17.24 5.11
C GLN A 190 16.76 -16.20 4.03
N VAL A 191 17.22 -15.00 4.41
CA VAL A 191 17.47 -13.89 3.48
C VAL A 191 18.43 -14.29 2.34
N LYS A 192 19.40 -15.18 2.60
CA LYS A 192 20.29 -15.72 1.56
C LYS A 192 19.57 -16.47 0.42
N HIS A 193 18.34 -16.91 0.65
CA HIS A 193 17.49 -17.56 -0.34
C HIS A 193 16.47 -16.61 -1.00
N VAL A 194 16.51 -15.32 -0.64
CA VAL A 194 15.64 -14.28 -1.20
C VAL A 194 16.44 -13.39 -2.14
N HIS A 195 16.15 -13.46 -3.44
CA HIS A 195 16.85 -12.69 -4.46
C HIS A 195 15.94 -11.64 -5.10
N LYS A 196 16.45 -10.42 -5.26
CA LYS A 196 15.81 -9.39 -6.08
C LYS A 196 16.46 -9.35 -7.47
N PRO A 197 15.74 -9.69 -8.55
CA PRO A 197 16.27 -9.60 -9.90
C PRO A 197 16.72 -8.19 -10.25
N LYS A 198 17.79 -8.07 -11.03
CA LYS A 198 18.30 -6.78 -11.49
C LYS A 198 17.23 -6.06 -12.31
N GLY A 199 16.90 -4.83 -11.93
CA GLY A 199 15.88 -4.02 -12.61
C GLY A 199 14.44 -4.30 -12.18
N ALA A 200 14.20 -5.26 -11.29
CA ALA A 200 12.87 -5.55 -10.78
C ALA A 200 12.25 -4.35 -10.03
N PRO A 201 10.91 -4.16 -10.11
CA PRO A 201 10.19 -3.19 -9.31
C PRO A 201 10.48 -3.33 -7.81
N PRO A 202 10.35 -2.26 -7.01
CA PRO A 202 10.46 -2.36 -5.57
C PRO A 202 9.49 -3.38 -4.96
N GLY A 203 9.93 -4.10 -3.95
CA GLY A 203 9.18 -5.14 -3.25
C GLY A 203 9.09 -6.48 -3.98
N LEU A 204 9.54 -6.58 -5.24
CA LEU A 204 9.57 -7.87 -5.95
C LEU A 204 10.80 -8.67 -5.53
N VAL A 205 10.59 -9.92 -5.13
CA VAL A 205 11.62 -10.90 -4.79
C VAL A 205 11.28 -12.26 -5.38
N ILE A 206 12.30 -13.08 -5.56
CA ILE A 206 12.22 -14.49 -5.93
C ILE A 206 12.84 -15.30 -4.80
N LEU A 207 12.20 -16.42 -4.46
CA LEU A 207 12.65 -17.32 -3.41
C LEU A 207 13.28 -18.55 -4.06
N ALA A 208 14.51 -18.87 -3.69
CA ALA A 208 15.19 -20.09 -4.11
C ALA A 208 14.77 -21.29 -3.25
N GLN A 209 14.50 -21.04 -1.97
CA GLN A 209 14.02 -22.02 -0.99
C GLN A 209 13.11 -21.29 0.00
N GLU A 210 11.96 -21.89 0.29
CA GLU A 210 10.98 -21.41 1.27
C GLU A 210 10.40 -22.58 2.05
N ASP A 211 10.08 -22.34 3.31
CA ASP A 211 9.11 -23.10 4.08
C ASP A 211 7.77 -22.35 4.06
N THR A 212 6.68 -23.04 4.41
CA THR A 212 5.35 -22.42 4.50
C THR A 212 4.76 -22.65 5.88
N LEU A 213 4.17 -21.59 6.45
CA LEU A 213 3.46 -21.63 7.71
C LEU A 213 2.06 -21.04 7.54
N THR A 214 1.05 -21.71 8.09
CA THR A 214 -0.32 -21.19 8.11
C THR A 214 -0.63 -20.55 9.45
N VAL A 215 -1.05 -19.28 9.45
CA VAL A 215 -1.36 -18.52 10.66
C VAL A 215 -2.69 -17.79 10.55
N GLU A 216 -3.29 -17.49 11.70
CA GLU A 216 -4.43 -16.58 11.79
C GLU A 216 -3.94 -15.14 11.96
N PRO A 217 -4.40 -14.17 11.14
CA PRO A 217 -4.01 -12.77 11.28
C PRO A 217 -4.45 -12.21 12.64
N SER A 218 -3.52 -12.02 13.56
CA SER A 218 -3.82 -11.50 14.90
C SER A 218 -2.67 -10.65 15.44
N LEU A 219 -3.04 -9.68 16.30
CA LEU A 219 -2.10 -8.85 17.07
C LEU A 219 -1.88 -9.39 18.48
N SER A 220 -2.39 -10.58 18.82
CA SER A 220 -2.35 -11.09 20.18
C SER A 220 -0.91 -11.30 20.62
N GLU A 221 -0.43 -10.32 21.40
CA GLU A 221 0.64 -10.47 22.38
C GLU A 221 0.19 -11.57 23.32
N GLU A 222 0.75 -12.77 23.14
CA GLU A 222 0.76 -13.73 24.25
C GLU A 222 1.63 -13.08 25.34
N ARG A 223 0.98 -12.89 26.49
CA ARG A 223 1.42 -12.09 27.65
C ARG A 223 2.74 -12.56 28.24
#